data_AF-A0A847F2H3-F1
#
_entry.id   AF-A0A847F2H3-F1
#
_cell.length_a   1.000
_cell.length_b   1.000
_cell.length_c   1.000
_cell.angle_alpha   90.00
_cell.angle_beta   90.00
_cell.angle_gamma   90.00
#
_symmetry.space_group_name_H-M   'P 1'
#
loop_
_entity.id
_entity.type
_entity.pdbx_description
1 polymer ?
#
loop_
_entity_poly.entity_id
_entity_poly.type
_entity_poly.pdbx_seq_one_letter_code
_entity_poly.pdbx_strand_id
1 'polypeptide(L)' 'LADHFERAAWLNPEPERFWTGNTIEHVRRVFPMYPLTLRGLGEAVTHLAKGRGPGGA' A
#
# COMPACT_ATOMS: atom_id res chain seq x y z
N LEU A 1 2.40 2.36 -13.67
CA LEU A 1 2.34 1.20 -12.75
C LEU A 1 1.15 1.30 -11.82
N ALA A 2 1.01 2.36 -11.02
CA ALA A 2 -0.19 2.61 -10.21
C ALA A 2 -1.48 2.66 -11.06
N ASP A 3 -1.44 3.26 -12.25
CA ASP A 3 -2.60 3.31 -13.15
C ASP A 3 -2.83 2.02 -13.95
N HIS A 4 -1.87 1.09 -13.93
CA HIS A 4 -1.96 -0.16 -14.69
C HIS A 4 -2.64 -1.27 -13.89
N PHE A 5 -2.47 -1.26 -12.57
CA PHE A 5 -3.09 -2.23 -11.67
C PHE A 5 -4.21 -1.56 -10.89
N GLU A 6 -5.43 -2.10 -11.00
CA GLU A 6 -6.60 -1.59 -10.26
C GLU A 6 -6.34 -1.50 -8.75
N ARG A 7 -5.52 -2.42 -8.22
CA ARG A 7 -5.21 -2.54 -6.80
C ARG A 7 -3.73 -2.88 -6.63
N ALA A 8 -3.01 -2.06 -5.90
CA ALA A 8 -1.60 -2.27 -5.59
C ALA A 8 -1.31 -1.75 -4.17
N ALA A 9 -0.38 -2.40 -3.48
CA ALA A 9 0.13 -1.99 -2.19
C ALA A 9 1.65 -2.20 -2.13
N TRP A 10 2.34 -1.32 -1.43
CA TRP A 10 3.78 -1.43 -1.19
C TRP A 10 4.02 -1.83 0.27
N LEU A 11 4.74 -2.93 0.51
CA LEU A 11 5.22 -3.30 1.83
C LEU A 11 6.66 -2.81 2.01
N ASN A 12 6.89 -1.98 3.02
CA ASN A 12 8.20 -1.38 3.25
C ASN A 12 8.88 -1.99 4.49
N PRO A 13 10.09 -2.58 4.36
CA PRO A 13 10.84 -3.12 5.49
C PRO A 13 11.49 -2.05 6.39
N GLU A 14 11.64 -0.81 5.90
CA GLU A 14 12.25 0.26 6.68
C GLU A 14 11.33 0.70 7.84
N PRO A 15 11.88 0.91 9.06
CA PRO A 15 11.12 1.52 10.15
C PRO A 15 10.48 2.86 9.73
N GLU A 16 9.20 3.05 10.06
CA GLU A 16 8.39 4.20 9.58
C GLU A 16 9.01 5.57 9.86
N ARG A 17 9.77 5.69 10.96
CA ARG A 17 10.51 6.92 11.30
C ARG A 17 11.51 7.37 10.22
N PHE A 18 11.89 6.48 9.30
CA PHE A 18 12.83 6.75 8.21
C PHE A 18 12.14 7.00 6.86
N TRP A 19 10.82 7.09 6.81
CA TRP A 19 10.09 7.21 5.53
C TRP A 19 10.10 8.62 4.94
N THR A 20 10.48 9.64 5.71
CA THR A 20 10.49 11.04 5.28
C THR A 20 11.87 11.48 4.80
N GLY A 21 11.93 12.36 3.79
CA GLY A 21 13.18 12.99 3.35
C GLY A 21 14.06 12.11 2.47
N ASN A 22 13.52 11.03 1.91
CA ASN A 22 14.21 10.18 0.94
C ASN A 22 13.22 9.62 -0.10
N THR A 23 13.68 8.68 -0.93
CA THR A 23 12.89 8.09 -2.01
C THR A 23 11.63 7.36 -1.55
N ILE A 24 11.59 6.85 -0.31
CA ILE A 24 10.41 6.20 0.28
C ILE A 24 9.22 7.17 0.33
N GLU A 25 9.48 8.44 0.65
CA GLU A 25 8.43 9.47 0.68
C GLU A 25 7.78 9.64 -0.69
N HIS A 26 8.59 9.59 -1.75
CA HIS A 26 8.10 9.67 -3.12
C HIS A 26 7.32 8.42 -3.52
N VAL A 27 7.76 7.22 -3.12
CA VAL A 27 7.03 5.97 -3.36
C VAL A 27 5.64 5.99 -2.70
N ARG A 28 5.55 6.49 -1.46
CA ARG A 28 4.28 6.63 -0.72
C ARG A 28 3.26 7.53 -1.41
N ARG A 29 3.70 8.46 -2.26
CA ARG A 29 2.81 9.31 -3.07
C ARG A 29 2.21 8.57 -4.27
N VAL A 30 2.80 7.45 -4.67
CA VAL A 30 2.38 6.65 -5.84
C VAL A 30 1.60 5.41 -5.41
N PHE A 31 1.98 4.75 -4.32
CA PHE A 31 1.35 3.53 -3.84
C PHE A 31 0.89 3.65 -2.39
N PRO A 32 -0.30 3.10 -2.03
CA PRO A 32 -0.64 2.82 -0.65
C PRO A 32 0.45 1.95 -0.01
N MET A 33 1.07 2.45 1.06
CA MET A 33 2.27 1.85 1.64
C MET A 33 2.02 1.44 3.09
N TYR A 34 2.49 0.25 3.45
CA TYR A 34 2.29 -0.39 4.75
C TYR A 34 3.63 -0.93 5.28
N PRO A 35 3.87 -0.93 6.60
CA PRO A 35 5.10 -1.47 7.17
C PRO A 35 5.14 -3.00 7.04
N LEU A 36 6.33 -3.58 6.80
CA LEU A 36 6.53 -5.02 6.74
C LEU A 36 6.48 -5.64 8.14
N THR A 37 5.27 -5.71 8.69
CA THR A 37 4.91 -6.33 9.96
C THR A 37 3.65 -7.16 9.76
N LEU A 38 3.32 -8.07 10.69
CA LEU A 38 2.06 -8.83 10.61
C LEU A 38 0.83 -7.92 10.53
N ARG A 39 0.83 -6.82 11.28
CA ARG A 39 -0.24 -5.81 11.25
C ARG A 39 -0.31 -5.11 9.90
N GLY A 40 0.81 -4.60 9.39
CA GLY A 40 0.86 -3.90 8.11
C GLY A 40 0.50 -4.82 6.93
N LEU A 41 0.86 -6.10 6.99
CA LEU A 41 0.42 -7.11 6.02
C LEU A 41 -1.12 -7.28 6.06
N GLY A 42 -1.72 -7.37 7.25
CA GLY A 42 -3.17 -7.45 7.40
C GLY A 42 -3.89 -6.20 6.85
N GLU A 43 -3.33 -5.01 7.08
CA GLU A 43 -3.84 -3.74 6.53
C GLU A 43 -3.73 -3.70 5.00
N ALA A 44 -2.60 -4.13 4.43
CA ALA A 44 -2.40 -4.21 2.98
C ALA A 44 -3.39 -5.19 2.33
N VAL A 45 -3.57 -6.39 2.89
CA VAL A 45 -4.54 -7.37 2.41
C VAL A 45 -5.97 -6.81 2.48
N THR A 46 -6.32 -6.17 3.59
CA THR A 46 -7.63 -5.51 3.76
C THR A 46 -7.85 -4.43 2.70
N HIS A 47 -6.83 -3.63 2.39
CA HIS A 47 -6.91 -2.63 1.32
C HIS A 47 -7.15 -3.27 -0.05
N LEU A 48 -6.39 -4.31 -0.39
CA LEU A 48 -6.51 -4.99 -1.69
C LEU A 48 -7.85 -5.74 -1.85
N ALA A 49 -8.42 -6.22 -0.75
CA ALA A 49 -9.69 -6.96 -0.74
C ALA A 49 -10.93 -6.06 -0.89
N LYS A 50 -10.83 -4.74 -0.66
CA LYS A 50 -11.96 -3.78 -0.69
C LYS A 50 -12.51 -3.45 -2.09
N GLY A 51 -12.14 -4.19 -3.14
CA GLY A 51 -12.65 -3.99 -4.50
C GLY A 51 -14.08 -4.50 -4.69
N ARG A 52 -14.75 -3.96 -5.73
CA ARG A 52 -16.17 -4.16 -6.11
C ARG A 52 -16.64 -5.60 -5.80
N GLY A 53 -17.44 -5.75 -4.74
CA GLY A 53 -18.29 -6.92 -4.60
C GLY A 53 -19.29 -7.00 -5.76
N PRO A 54 -19.94 -8.15 -6.02
CA PRO A 54 -20.77 -8.40 -7.21
C PRO A 54 -22.06 -7.56 -7.34
N GLY A 55 -22.14 -6.35 -6.77
CA GLY A 55 -23.35 -5.52 -6.72
C GLY A 55 -23.19 -4.05 -7.12
N GLY A 56 -22.06 -3.62 -7.68
CA GLY A 56 -21.98 -2.28 -8.27
C GLY A 56 -22.26 -2.36 -9.75
N ALA A 57 -23.44 -1.98 -10.22
CA ALA A 57 -23.70 -1.57 -11.60
C ALA A 57 -23.99 -0.07 -11.56
#